data_AF-A0A4S2MHW1-F1
#
_entry.id   AF-A0A4S2MHW1-F1
#
_cell.length_a   1.000
_cell.length_b   1.000
_cell.length_c   1.000
_cell.angle_alpha   90.00
_cell.angle_beta   90.00
_cell.angle_gamma   90.00
#
_symmetry.space_group_name_H-M   'P 1'
#
loop_
_entity.id
_entity.type
_entity.pdbx_description
1 polymer ?
#
loop_
_entity_poly.entity_id
_entity_poly.type
_entity_poly.pdbx_seq_one_letter_code
_entity_poly.pdbx_strand_id
1 'polypeptide(L)'
;PQNRSLRAFSPNFDVYETAEAYYLEGELPGLSDKNAIDIEFADDRNMMIRGRISRSAPKTTSEQPVEEKRRSLNPTSVQEEQKEERKIWLSERTFGAFQRSFSFPTPVDLDKTQATLEAGVLRIMVPKHVFQGVKRIQV
;
A
#
# COMPACT_ATOMS: atom_id res chain seq x y z
N PRO A 1 6.98 30.16 3.91
CA PRO A 1 6.15 29.00 4.33
C PRO A 1 6.99 27.72 4.34
N GLN A 2 7.26 27.22 5.54
CA GLN A 2 8.19 26.12 5.79
C GLN A 2 7.75 24.82 5.14
N ASN A 3 8.73 24.10 4.58
CA ASN A 3 8.60 22.80 3.94
C ASN A 3 8.06 21.79 4.97
N ARG A 4 6.75 21.60 5.00
CA ARG A 4 6.10 20.56 5.81
C ARG A 4 6.50 19.24 5.15
N SER A 5 7.59 18.62 5.60
CA SER A 5 7.88 17.23 5.28
C SER A 5 6.58 16.48 5.58
N LEU A 6 5.87 16.03 4.54
CA LEU A 6 4.61 15.32 4.74
C LEU A 6 4.99 14.04 5.46
N ARG A 7 4.84 14.02 6.79
CA ARG A 7 5.09 12.82 7.59
C ARG A 7 4.18 11.75 7.02
N ALA A 8 4.79 10.66 6.57
CA ALA A 8 4.03 9.49 6.18
C ALA A 8 3.21 9.03 7.39
N PHE A 9 1.93 8.73 7.18
CA PHE A 9 1.12 8.20 8.27
C PHE A 9 1.44 6.71 8.50
N SER A 10 1.14 6.22 9.70
CA SER A 10 1.34 4.81 10.05
C SER A 10 -0.03 4.10 10.01
N PRO A 11 -0.34 3.30 8.97
CA PRO A 11 -1.57 2.50 8.90
C PRO A 11 -1.63 1.52 10.07
N ASN A 12 -2.83 1.10 10.45
CA ASN A 12 -3.05 0.11 11.51
C ASN A 12 -2.71 -1.29 11.01
N PHE A 13 -2.10 -2.10 11.88
CA PHE A 13 -1.75 -3.49 11.61
C PHE A 13 -1.95 -4.32 12.85
N ASP A 14 -2.50 -5.51 12.66
CA ASP A 14 -2.42 -6.62 13.58
C ASP A 14 -1.22 -7.49 13.24
N VAL A 15 -0.54 -7.99 14.27
CA VAL A 15 0.64 -8.85 14.12
C VAL A 15 0.52 -10.01 15.08
N TYR A 16 0.67 -11.22 14.58
CA TYR A 16 0.69 -12.44 15.40
C TYR A 16 1.78 -13.40 14.92
N GLU A 17 2.20 -14.26 15.84
CA GLU A 17 3.31 -15.20 15.65
C GLU A 17 2.80 -16.62 15.86
N THR A 18 3.19 -17.54 14.97
CA THR A 18 3.06 -18.98 15.16
C THR A 18 4.44 -19.60 15.41
N ALA A 19 4.53 -20.91 15.55
CA ALA A 19 5.83 -21.56 15.68
C ALA A 19 6.70 -21.39 14.41
N GLU A 20 6.06 -21.24 13.25
CA GLU A 20 6.69 -21.28 11.92
C GLU A 20 6.80 -19.92 11.24
N ALA A 21 5.95 -18.95 11.57
CA ALA A 21 5.88 -17.68 10.83
C ALA A 21 5.35 -16.51 11.67
N TYR A 22 5.58 -15.30 11.17
CA TYR A 22 4.89 -14.08 11.58
C TYR A 22 3.83 -13.73 10.52
N TYR A 23 2.67 -13.25 10.97
CA TYR A 23 1.60 -12.78 10.11
C TYR A 23 1.31 -11.32 10.45
N LEU A 24 1.20 -10.49 9.41
CA LEU A 24 0.90 -9.07 9.52
C LEU A 24 -0.32 -8.77 8.67
N GLU A 25 -1.33 -8.14 9.25
CA GLU A 25 -2.57 -7.76 8.57
C GLU A 25 -2.80 -6.27 8.75
N GLY A 26 -2.72 -5.49 7.66
CA GLY A 26 -2.78 -4.04 7.69
C GLY A 26 -3.90 -3.46 6.85
N GLU A 27 -4.63 -2.50 7.41
CA GLU A 27 -5.70 -1.81 6.69
C GLU A 27 -5.15 -0.72 5.77
N LEU A 28 -5.33 -0.90 4.46
CA LEU A 28 -4.95 0.02 3.40
C LEU A 28 -6.15 0.32 2.47
N PRO A 29 -7.22 0.95 2.99
CA PRO A 29 -8.46 1.14 2.25
C PRO A 29 -8.28 2.09 1.05
N GLY A 30 -8.93 1.75 -0.06
CA GLY A 30 -8.87 2.54 -1.29
C GLY A 30 -7.63 2.28 -2.15
N LEU A 31 -6.76 1.36 -1.73
CA LEU A 31 -5.65 0.87 -2.53
C LEU A 31 -6.11 -0.35 -3.32
N SER A 32 -6.24 -0.20 -4.63
CA SER A 32 -6.62 -1.30 -5.54
C SER A 32 -5.44 -1.81 -6.37
N ASP A 33 -4.42 -0.97 -6.56
CA ASP A 33 -3.20 -1.32 -7.26
C ASP A 33 -2.14 -1.79 -6.27
N LYS A 34 -1.72 -3.06 -6.39
CA LYS A 34 -0.68 -3.65 -5.55
C LYS A 34 0.69 -3.01 -5.79
N ASN A 35 0.94 -2.47 -6.99
CA ASN A 35 2.21 -1.85 -7.34
C ASN A 35 2.44 -0.51 -6.62
N ALA A 36 1.41 0.02 -5.95
CA ALA A 36 1.51 1.23 -5.12
C ALA A 36 2.01 0.94 -3.69
N ILE A 37 2.28 -0.33 -3.36
CA ILE A 37 2.87 -0.78 -2.09
C ILE A 37 4.29 -1.27 -2.38
N ASP A 38 5.22 -0.82 -1.56
CA ASP A 38 6.59 -1.29 -1.52
C ASP A 38 6.85 -1.98 -0.18
N ILE A 39 7.43 -3.18 -0.21
CA ILE A 39 7.77 -3.98 0.96
C ILE A 39 9.25 -4.32 0.83
N GLU A 40 10.06 -3.76 1.73
CA GLU A 40 11.51 -3.92 1.71
C GLU A 40 11.98 -4.52 3.03
N PHE A 41 12.96 -5.43 2.94
CA PHE A 41 13.71 -5.92 4.10
C PHE A 41 15.07 -5.23 4.13
N ALA A 42 15.39 -4.59 5.26
CA ALA A 42 16.72 -4.03 5.49
C ALA A 42 17.72 -5.14 5.86
N ASP A 43 17.24 -6.17 6.54
CA ASP A 43 17.97 -7.38 6.93
C ASP A 43 16.96 -8.53 7.20
N ASP A 44 17.44 -9.63 7.78
CA ASP A 44 16.63 -10.81 8.13
C ASP A 44 15.67 -10.60 9.32
N ARG A 45 15.58 -9.39 9.88
CA ARG A 45 14.71 -9.07 11.03
C ARG A 45 13.92 -7.78 10.85
N ASN A 46 14.31 -6.89 9.97
CA ASN A 46 13.71 -5.57 9.85
C ASN A 46 13.04 -5.41 8.49
N MET A 47 11.72 -5.27 8.51
CA MET A 47 10.88 -5.03 7.33
C MET A 47 10.26 -3.65 7.38
N MET A 48 10.15 -3.00 6.23
CA MET A 48 9.47 -1.73 6.04
C MET A 48 8.43 -1.84 4.93
N ILE A 49 7.25 -1.28 5.19
CA ILE A 49 6.16 -1.18 4.23
C ILE A 49 5.95 0.31 3.93
N ARG A 50 5.94 0.67 2.65
CA ARG A 50 5.72 2.03 2.16
C ARG A 50 4.69 2.04 1.05
N GLY A 51 4.10 3.20 0.82
CA GLY A 51 3.20 3.39 -0.31
C GLY A 51 2.44 4.69 -0.24
N ARG A 52 1.43 4.82 -1.10
CA ARG A 52 0.57 6.00 -1.13
C ARG A 52 -0.88 5.64 -1.39
N ILE A 53 -1.79 6.11 -0.54
CA ILE A 53 -3.23 6.05 -0.79
C ILE A 53 -3.67 7.38 -1.39
N SER A 54 -4.16 7.36 -2.62
CA SER A 54 -4.73 8.54 -3.29
C SER A 54 -6.23 8.64 -3.01
N ARG A 55 -6.74 9.87 -2.92
CA ARG A 55 -8.19 10.09 -3.06
C ARG A 55 -8.56 9.88 -4.53
N SER A 56 -9.38 8.88 -4.84
CA SER A 56 -10.16 8.94 -6.07
C SER A 56 -11.16 10.07 -5.93
N ALA A 57 -11.18 11.01 -6.87
CA ALA A 57 -12.35 11.86 -7.03
C ALA A 57 -13.53 10.92 -7.32
N PRO A 58 -14.71 11.09 -6.69
CA PRO A 58 -15.91 10.42 -7.16
C PRO A 58 -16.03 10.66 -8.66
N LYS A 59 -15.87 9.59 -9.45
CA LYS A 59 -16.35 9.59 -10.83
C LYS A 59 -17.86 9.62 -10.68
N THR A 60 -18.45 10.80 -10.84
CA THR A 60 -19.87 10.91 -11.05
C THR A 60 -20.15 10.02 -12.25
N THR A 61 -20.86 8.91 -12.05
CA THR A 61 -21.45 8.15 -13.15
C THR A 61 -22.39 9.13 -13.83
N SER A 62 -21.90 9.78 -14.87
CA SER A 62 -22.74 10.46 -15.83
C SER A 62 -23.49 9.35 -16.57
N GLU A 63 -24.64 8.96 -16.04
CA GLU A 63 -25.71 8.45 -16.88
C GLU A 63 -25.97 9.56 -17.91
N GLN A 64 -25.49 9.37 -19.14
CA GLN A 64 -25.94 10.16 -20.27
C GLN A 64 -26.77 9.28 -21.21
N PRO A 65 -27.85 9.83 -21.80
CA PRO A 65 -28.84 9.08 -22.57
C PRO A 65 -28.29 8.62 -23.92
N VAL A 66 -28.85 7.53 -24.43
CA VAL A 66 -28.69 7.05 -25.81
C VAL A 66 -29.29 8.08 -26.77
N GLU A 67 -28.51 8.56 -27.77
CA GLU A 67 -28.77 8.45 -29.23
C GLU A 67 -27.95 9.48 -30.06
N GLU A 68 -27.62 9.08 -31.28
CA GLU A 68 -26.70 9.60 -32.32
C GLU A 68 -26.72 11.09 -32.74
N LYS A 69 -25.54 11.63 -33.16
CA LYS A 69 -25.19 11.86 -34.60
C LYS A 69 -23.88 12.64 -34.86
N ARG A 70 -23.13 12.10 -35.84
CA ARG A 70 -22.33 12.72 -36.94
C ARG A 70 -20.94 13.37 -36.70
N ARG A 71 -19.94 12.65 -37.24
CA ARG A 71 -18.78 13.05 -38.09
C ARG A 71 -18.14 14.45 -37.93
N SER A 72 -16.85 14.42 -37.56
CA SER A 72 -15.67 14.88 -38.33
C SER A 72 -14.75 15.93 -37.67
N LEU A 73 -13.45 15.64 -37.76
CA LEU A 73 -12.25 16.50 -37.67
C LEU A 73 -11.63 16.79 -36.28
N ASN A 74 -10.44 16.21 -36.07
CA ASN A 74 -9.35 16.73 -35.23
C ASN A 74 -8.78 18.01 -35.89
N PRO A 75 -8.29 19.02 -35.12
CA PRO A 75 -7.07 18.85 -34.32
C PRO A 75 -7.05 19.55 -32.95
N THR A 76 -6.31 18.92 -32.03
CA THR A 76 -5.50 19.50 -30.95
C THR A 76 -6.10 20.62 -30.12
N SER A 77 -6.72 20.24 -28.98
CA SER A 77 -7.01 21.15 -27.88
C SER A 77 -6.37 20.58 -26.61
N VAL A 78 -5.40 21.33 -26.08
CA VAL A 78 -4.81 21.16 -24.75
C VAL A 78 -5.98 21.10 -23.76
N GLN A 79 -6.23 19.94 -23.15
CA GLN A 79 -7.26 19.81 -22.13
C GLN A 79 -6.73 20.42 -20.85
N GLU A 80 -7.02 21.70 -20.64
CA GLU A 80 -7.13 22.26 -19.29
C GLU A 80 -8.26 21.49 -18.60
N GLU A 81 -7.89 20.46 -17.82
CA GLU A 81 -8.80 19.82 -16.89
C GLU A 81 -9.30 20.89 -15.93
N GLN A 82 -10.50 21.40 -16.20
CA GLN A 82 -11.30 22.19 -15.25
C GLN A 82 -11.48 21.33 -14.00
N LYS A 83 -10.60 21.56 -13.03
CA LYS A 83 -10.66 20.93 -11.72
C LYS A 83 -11.89 21.48 -11.03
N GLU A 84 -13.02 20.76 -11.11
CA GLU A 84 -14.22 21.04 -10.31
C GLU A 84 -13.80 21.27 -8.85
N GLU A 85 -13.96 22.50 -8.37
CA GLU A 85 -13.66 22.86 -6.98
C GLU A 85 -14.73 22.25 -6.07
N ARG A 86 -14.49 21.02 -5.62
CA ARG A 86 -15.39 20.34 -4.69
C ARG A 86 -15.24 20.93 -3.29
N LYS A 87 -16.35 21.44 -2.72
CA LYS A 87 -16.41 21.89 -1.33
C LYS A 87 -16.45 20.68 -0.38
N ILE A 88 -15.35 20.42 0.31
CA ILE A 88 -15.25 19.37 1.33
C ILE A 88 -15.89 19.88 2.62
N TRP A 89 -17.00 19.27 3.05
CA TRP A 89 -17.65 19.59 4.32
C TRP A 89 -16.96 18.91 5.52
N LEU A 90 -16.45 17.68 5.32
CA LEU A 90 -15.74 16.90 6.35
C LEU A 90 -14.75 15.94 5.69
N SER A 91 -13.60 15.72 6.33
CA SER A 91 -12.58 14.78 5.87
C SER A 91 -11.94 14.07 7.07
N GLU A 92 -12.43 12.88 7.38
CA GLU A 92 -11.88 12.03 8.44
C GLU A 92 -10.89 10.99 7.91
N ARG A 93 -11.08 10.56 6.65
CA ARG A 93 -10.24 9.55 6.00
C ARG A 93 -8.79 10.01 5.93
N THR A 94 -7.88 9.17 6.38
CA THR A 94 -6.43 9.35 6.18
C THR A 94 -6.03 8.93 4.77
N PHE A 95 -5.20 9.74 4.11
CA PHE A 95 -4.69 9.49 2.76
C PHE A 95 -3.33 10.18 2.62
N GLY A 96 -2.58 9.85 1.57
CA GLY A 96 -1.22 10.33 1.34
C GLY A 96 -0.19 9.21 1.45
N ALA A 97 1.08 9.60 1.63
CA ALA A 97 2.15 8.64 1.81
C ALA A 97 2.03 7.94 3.17
N PHE A 98 2.34 6.66 3.22
CA PHE A 98 2.40 5.90 4.45
C PHE A 98 3.71 5.13 4.57
N GLN A 99 4.08 4.85 5.82
CA GLN A 99 5.22 4.02 6.16
C GLN A 99 4.96 3.31 7.48
N ARG A 100 5.26 2.01 7.56
CA ARG A 100 5.32 1.27 8.82
C ARG A 100 6.51 0.31 8.80
N SER A 101 7.08 0.06 9.97
CA SER A 101 8.25 -0.81 10.12
C SER A 101 7.99 -1.84 11.20
N PHE A 102 8.53 -3.04 10.99
CA PHE A 102 8.39 -4.18 11.88
C PHE A 102 9.77 -4.80 12.11
N SER A 103 10.04 -5.15 13.37
CA SER A 103 11.24 -5.88 13.76
C SER A 103 10.84 -7.24 14.31
N PHE A 104 11.38 -8.30 13.72
CA PHE A 104 11.12 -9.68 14.10
C PHE A 104 12.11 -10.13 15.19
N PRO A 105 11.61 -10.78 16.26
CA PRO A 105 12.48 -11.31 17.31
C PRO A 105 13.48 -12.36 16.82
N THR A 106 13.11 -13.14 15.80
CA THR A 106 13.94 -14.18 15.18
C THR A 106 14.19 -13.87 13.71
N PRO A 107 15.33 -14.31 13.13
CA PRO A 107 15.57 -14.23 11.70
C PRO A 107 14.45 -14.86 10.87
N VAL A 108 14.13 -14.26 9.74
CA VAL A 108 13.09 -14.74 8.81
C VAL A 108 13.66 -15.23 7.49
N ASP A 109 12.90 -16.08 6.81
CA ASP A 109 13.19 -16.57 5.45
C ASP A 109 12.59 -15.60 4.43
N LEU A 110 13.44 -14.75 3.86
CA LEU A 110 13.05 -13.70 2.92
C LEU A 110 12.50 -14.27 1.61
N ASP A 111 13.10 -15.35 1.11
CA ASP A 111 12.75 -15.95 -0.18
C ASP A 111 11.35 -16.58 -0.16
N LYS A 112 10.87 -16.98 1.04
CA LYS A 112 9.55 -17.58 1.23
C LYS A 112 8.50 -16.62 1.77
N THR A 113 8.81 -15.34 1.90
CA THR A 113 7.84 -14.32 2.33
C THR A 113 6.80 -14.09 1.24
N GLN A 114 5.53 -13.97 1.63
CA GLN A 114 4.42 -13.77 0.71
C GLN A 114 3.52 -12.63 1.17
N ALA A 115 2.95 -11.89 0.22
CA ALA A 115 2.03 -10.80 0.49
C ALA A 115 0.81 -10.83 -0.44
N THR A 116 -0.37 -10.53 0.10
CA THR A 116 -1.61 -10.39 -0.66
C THR A 116 -2.34 -9.11 -0.25
N LEU A 117 -3.02 -8.47 -1.20
CA LEU A 117 -3.88 -7.31 -0.94
C LEU A 117 -5.26 -7.64 -1.48
N GLU A 118 -6.23 -7.72 -0.57
CA GLU A 118 -7.61 -8.09 -0.88
C GLU A 118 -8.56 -7.24 -0.05
N ALA A 119 -9.59 -6.69 -0.69
CA ALA A 119 -10.60 -5.84 -0.04
C ALA A 119 -10.01 -4.68 0.80
N GLY A 120 -8.84 -4.16 0.42
CA GLY A 120 -8.15 -3.09 1.15
C GLY A 120 -7.39 -3.55 2.38
N VAL A 121 -7.16 -4.85 2.57
CA VAL A 121 -6.34 -5.41 3.65
C VAL A 121 -5.08 -6.06 3.05
N LEU A 122 -3.91 -5.58 3.47
CA LEU A 122 -2.62 -6.17 3.14
C LEU A 122 -2.30 -7.26 4.14
N ARG A 123 -2.15 -8.50 3.68
CA ARG A 123 -1.70 -9.64 4.48
C ARG A 123 -0.30 -10.02 4.08
N ILE A 124 0.59 -10.19 5.04
CA ILE A 124 1.97 -10.62 4.82
C ILE A 124 2.25 -11.81 5.73
N MET A 125 2.66 -12.93 5.13
CA MET A 125 3.19 -14.09 5.84
C MET A 125 4.72 -14.06 5.71
N VAL A 126 5.41 -14.01 6.84
CA VAL A 126 6.87 -13.94 6.94
C VAL A 126 7.37 -15.19 7.69
N PRO A 127 7.82 -16.24 6.99
CA PRO A 127 8.28 -17.46 7.63
C PRO A 127 9.53 -17.22 8.48
N LYS A 128 9.62 -17.89 9.63
CA LYS A 128 10.84 -17.89 10.44
C LYS A 128 11.91 -18.72 9.75
N HIS A 129 13.15 -18.27 9.88
CA HIS A 129 14.29 -19.02 9.39
C HIS A 129 14.52 -20.25 10.28
N VAL A 130 14.33 -21.45 9.73
CA VAL A 130 14.64 -22.69 10.45
C VAL A 130 16.15 -22.89 10.42
N PHE A 131 16.80 -22.94 11.59
CA PHE A 131 18.23 -23.22 11.66
C PHE A 131 18.49 -24.66 11.21
N GLN A 132 18.93 -24.84 9.97
CA GLN A 132 19.26 -26.14 9.42
C GLN A 132 20.76 -26.40 9.59
N GLY A 133 21.15 -27.00 10.72
CA GLY A 133 22.53 -27.49 10.89
C GLY A 133 22.94 -27.77 12.33
N VAL A 134 23.89 -28.69 12.50
CA VAL A 134 24.58 -28.91 13.77
C VAL A 134 25.76 -27.95 13.82
N LYS A 135 25.79 -27.02 14.76
CA LYS A 135 26.94 -26.12 14.95
C LYS A 135 28.03 -26.86 15.73
N ARG A 136 28.99 -27.46 15.03
CA ARG A 136 30.14 -28.12 15.67
C ARG A 136 31.17 -27.06 16.06
N ILE A 137 31.39 -26.88 17.35
CA ILE A 137 32.41 -25.98 17.88
C ILE A 137 33.64 -26.84 18.20
N GLN A 138 34.78 -26.54 17.59
CA GLN A 138 36.07 -27.09 18.00
C GLN A 138 36.73 -26.06 18.92
N VAL A 139 37.31 -26.57 20.02
CA VAL A 139 38.15 -25.81 20.96
C VAL A 139 39.59 -25.91 20.51
#